data_AF-A0A6A6VKY3-F1
#
_entry.id   AF-A0A6A6VKY3-F1
#
_cell.length_a   1.000
_cell.length_b   1.000
_cell.length_c   1.000
_cell.angle_alpha   90.00
_cell.angle_beta   90.00
_cell.angle_gamma   90.00
#
_symmetry.space_group_name_H-M   'P 1'
#
loop_
_entity.id
_entity.type
_entity.pdbx_description
1 polymer ?
#
loop_
_entity_poly.entity_id
_entity_poly.type
_entity_poly.pdbx_seq_one_letter_code
_entity_poly.pdbx_strand_id
1 'polypeptide(L)'
;MLLNASLKDKESLQEIHSLLHALFVRNRHQHKRNHWFKSLQQFRKQLGLLLEEMETKKKTVAEQKVTARLRYWDDHCIHQWYL
;
A
#
# COMPACT_ATOMS: atom_id res chain seq x y z
N MET A 1 4.28 -7.89 14.92
CA MET A 1 3.99 -8.24 13.51
C MET A 1 2.77 -7.45 13.05
N LEU A 2 2.75 -7.00 11.80
CA LEU A 2 1.68 -6.15 11.23
C LEU A 2 0.27 -6.76 11.36
N LEU A 3 0.16 -8.09 11.37
CA LEU A 3 -1.12 -8.80 11.55
C LEU A 3 -1.69 -8.68 12.97
N ASN A 4 -0.84 -8.40 13.95
CA ASN A 4 -1.21 -8.11 15.34
C ASN A 4 -1.41 -6.61 15.58
N ALA A 5 -1.41 -5.77 14.53
CA ALA A 5 -1.71 -4.35 14.66
C ALA A 5 -3.11 -4.16 15.27
N SER A 6 -3.28 -3.07 16.02
CA SER A 6 -4.57 -2.77 16.64
C SER A 6 -5.64 -2.55 15.57
N LEU A 7 -6.92 -2.72 15.93
CA LEU A 7 -8.02 -2.42 15.00
C LEU A 7 -7.92 -1.00 14.45
N LYS A 8 -7.60 -0.04 15.32
CA LYS A 8 -7.38 1.36 14.98
C LYS A 8 -6.28 1.57 13.94
N ASP A 9 -5.17 0.84 14.05
CA ASP A 9 -4.07 0.94 13.07
C ASP A 9 -4.50 0.39 11.69
N LYS A 10 -5.26 -0.71 11.68
CA LYS A 10 -5.82 -1.28 10.44
C LYS A 10 -6.81 -0.34 9.78
N GLU A 11 -7.70 0.27 10.56
CA GLU A 11 -8.62 1.31 10.10
C GLU A 11 -7.87 2.51 9.53
N SER A 12 -6.83 2.97 10.21
CA SER A 12 -5.98 4.08 9.75
C SER A 12 -5.32 3.77 8.40
N LEU A 13 -4.84 2.54 8.18
CA LEU A 13 -4.27 2.12 6.89
C LEU A 13 -5.33 2.10 5.78
N GLN A 14 -6.56 1.69 6.09
CA GLN A 14 -7.69 1.70 5.16
C GLN A 14 -8.09 3.14 4.79
N GLU A 15 -8.11 4.06 5.76
CA GLU A 15 -8.36 5.48 5.54
C GLU A 15 -7.27 6.10 4.65
N ILE A 16 -6.00 5.84 4.95
CA ILE A 16 -4.87 6.30 4.11
C ILE A 16 -5.02 5.79 2.68
N HIS A 17 -5.34 4.50 2.49
CA HIS A 17 -5.56 3.96 1.15
C HIS A 17 -6.72 4.66 0.41
N SER A 18 -7.80 4.97 1.13
CA SER A 18 -8.95 5.70 0.58
C SER A 18 -8.58 7.12 0.17
N LEU A 19 -7.80 7.84 0.99
CA LEU A 19 -7.27 9.17 0.67
C LEU A 19 -6.33 9.14 -0.54
N LEU A 20 -5.42 8.16 -0.60
CA LEU A 20 -4.53 7.97 -1.75
C LEU A 20 -5.33 7.69 -3.04
N HIS A 21 -6.44 6.96 -2.93
CA HIS A 21 -7.33 6.71 -4.05
C HIS A 21 -8.03 7.99 -4.52
N ALA A 22 -8.59 8.78 -3.62
CA ALA A 22 -9.20 10.05 -3.95
C ALA A 22 -8.20 11.02 -4.61
N LEU A 23 -6.98 11.10 -4.05
CA LEU A 23 -5.89 11.89 -4.60
C LEU A 23 -5.52 11.42 -6.02
N PHE A 24 -5.37 10.11 -6.22
CA PHE A 24 -5.08 9.53 -7.52
C PHE A 24 -6.16 9.88 -8.56
N VAL A 25 -7.44 9.69 -8.23
CA VAL A 25 -8.55 9.96 -9.16
C VAL A 25 -8.56 11.43 -9.57
N ARG A 26 -8.42 12.35 -8.60
CA ARG A 26 -8.42 13.79 -8.86
C ARG A 26 -7.26 14.25 -9.75
N ASN A 27 -6.08 13.65 -9.57
CA ASN A 27 -4.84 14.11 -10.20
C ASN A 27 -4.48 13.33 -11.50
N ARG A 28 -5.19 12.24 -11.81
CA ARG A 28 -4.85 11.32 -12.92
C ARG A 28 -4.73 12.00 -14.27
N HIS A 29 -5.61 12.94 -14.57
CA HIS A 29 -5.61 13.63 -15.87
C HIS A 29 -4.57 14.74 -15.95
N GLN A 30 -4.19 15.34 -14.81
CA GLN A 30 -3.23 16.45 -14.75
C GLN A 30 -1.77 15.95 -14.75
N HIS A 31 -1.50 14.80 -14.12
CA HIS A 31 -0.14 14.39 -13.79
C HIS A 31 0.27 13.03 -14.35
N LYS A 32 -0.43 12.53 -15.38
CA LYS A 32 -0.22 11.18 -15.96
C LYS A 32 1.24 10.84 -16.30
N ARG A 33 2.06 11.82 -16.64
CA ARG A 33 3.48 11.63 -17.02
C ARG A 33 4.48 11.94 -15.90
N ASN A 34 4.03 12.50 -14.78
CA ASN A 34 4.92 12.93 -13.69
C ASN A 34 5.43 11.74 -12.88
N HIS A 35 6.71 11.79 -12.50
CA HIS A 35 7.36 10.72 -11.74
C HIS A 35 6.69 10.50 -10.38
N TRP A 36 6.52 11.57 -9.59
CA TRP A 36 5.83 11.52 -8.30
C TRP A 36 4.43 10.90 -8.40
N PHE A 37 3.70 11.15 -9.49
CA PHE A 37 2.35 10.61 -9.68
C PHE A 37 2.36 9.11 -9.99
N LYS A 38 3.39 8.64 -10.70
CA LYS A 38 3.61 7.20 -10.91
C LYS A 38 3.97 6.51 -9.58
N SER A 39 4.82 7.13 -8.77
CA SER A 39 5.17 6.64 -7.43
C SER A 39 3.93 6.58 -6.53
N LEU A 40 3.10 7.63 -6.51
CA LEU A 40 1.80 7.64 -5.82
C LEU A 40 0.89 6.50 -6.30
N GLN A 41 0.76 6.33 -7.62
CA GLN A 41 -0.06 5.27 -8.20
C GLN A 41 0.42 3.88 -7.77
N GLN A 42 1.74 3.65 -7.77
CA GLN A 42 2.35 2.39 -7.35
C GLN A 42 2.13 2.17 -5.85
N PHE A 43 2.40 3.17 -5.01
CA PHE A 43 2.19 3.08 -3.56
C PHE A 43 0.75 2.76 -3.22
N ARG A 44 -0.22 3.47 -3.83
CA ARG A 44 -1.65 3.18 -3.66
C ARG A 44 -1.98 1.71 -3.98
N LYS A 45 -1.49 1.21 -5.12
CA LYS A 45 -1.72 -0.19 -5.52
C LYS A 45 -1.11 -1.17 -4.53
N GLN A 46 0.13 -0.92 -4.11
CA GLN A 46 0.83 -1.78 -3.17
C GLN A 46 0.13 -1.82 -1.81
N LEU A 47 -0.29 -0.66 -1.27
CA LEU A 47 -1.03 -0.60 -0.01
C LEU A 47 -2.36 -1.35 -0.10
N GLY A 48 -3.09 -1.25 -1.22
CA GLY A 48 -4.30 -2.04 -1.44
C GLY A 48 -4.04 -3.55 -1.37
N LEU A 49 -2.96 -4.04 -2.00
CA LEU A 49 -2.58 -5.45 -1.93
C LEU A 49 -2.21 -5.88 -0.50
N LEU A 50 -1.49 -5.04 0.23
CA LEU A 50 -1.14 -5.31 1.63
C LEU A 50 -2.40 -5.48 2.49
N LEU A 51 -3.40 -4.59 2.33
CA LEU A 51 -4.68 -4.66 3.04
C LEU A 51 -5.44 -5.96 2.71
N GLU A 52 -5.52 -6.34 1.43
CA GLU A 52 -6.12 -7.61 1.00
C GLU A 52 -5.41 -8.83 1.60
N GLU A 53 -4.08 -8.79 1.69
CA GLU A 53 -3.27 -9.85 2.30
C GLU A 53 -3.50 -9.96 3.80
N MET A 54 -3.70 -8.85 4.50
CA MET A 54 -4.03 -8.80 5.92
C MET A 54 -5.39 -9.41 6.24
N GLU A 55 -6.36 -9.31 5.33
CA GLU A 55 -7.71 -9.88 5.48
C GLU A 55 -7.78 -11.38 5.17
N THR A 56 -6.65 -12.01 4.82
CA THR A 56 -6.60 -13.46 4.56
C THR A 56 -6.90 -14.27 5.82
N LYS A 57 -7.97 -15.06 5.81
CA LYS A 57 -8.43 -15.88 6.95
C LYS A 57 -7.40 -16.88 7.49
N LYS A 58 -6.50 -17.37 6.63
CA LYS A 58 -5.44 -18.31 7.02
C LYS A 58 -4.22 -17.54 7.52
N LYS A 59 -4.06 -17.46 8.85
CA LYS A 59 -3.00 -16.68 9.51
C LYS A 59 -1.59 -16.92 8.97
N THR A 60 -1.20 -18.19 8.80
CA THR A 60 0.14 -18.54 8.28
C THR A 60 0.36 -18.05 6.85
N VAL A 61 -0.67 -18.13 6.00
CA VAL A 61 -0.62 -17.63 4.62
C VAL A 61 -0.58 -16.10 4.61
N ALA A 62 -1.36 -15.45 5.47
CA ALA A 62 -1.34 -14.00 5.64
C ALA A 62 0.06 -13.52 6.07
N GLU A 63 0.68 -14.17 7.06
CA GLU A 63 2.02 -13.85 7.55
C GLU A 63 3.06 -13.94 6.44
N GLN A 64 3.04 -15.02 5.65
CA GLN A 64 3.96 -15.21 4.53
C GLN A 64 3.78 -14.12 3.46
N LYS A 65 2.54 -13.84 3.07
CA LYS A 65 2.24 -12.83 2.04
C LYS A 65 2.60 -11.41 2.49
N VAL A 66 2.19 -11.00 3.69
CA VAL A 66 2.53 -9.70 4.27
C VAL A 66 4.04 -9.54 4.38
N THR A 67 4.76 -10.58 4.84
CA THR A 67 6.23 -10.52 4.94
C THR A 67 6.88 -10.38 3.57
N ALA A 68 6.43 -11.15 2.58
CA ALA A 68 6.95 -11.06 1.21
C ALA A 68 6.66 -9.67 0.59
N ARG A 69 5.48 -9.10 0.86
CA ARG A 69 5.07 -7.76 0.42
C ARG A 69 6.00 -6.68 0.99
N LEU A 70 6.23 -6.71 2.31
CA LEU A 70 7.08 -5.72 2.97
C LEU A 70 8.54 -5.82 2.48
N ARG A 71 9.08 -7.03 2.31
CA ARG A 71 10.41 -7.21 1.71
C ARG A 71 10.49 -6.63 0.30
N TYR A 72 9.49 -6.91 -0.55
CA TYR A 72 9.44 -6.34 -1.89
C TYR A 72 9.39 -4.79 -1.86
N TRP A 73 8.76 -4.20 -0.85
CA TRP A 73 8.73 -2.74 -0.72
C TRP A 73 10.10 -2.18 -0.38
N ASP A 74 10.77 -2.77 0.61
CA ASP A 74 12.13 -2.37 1.01
C ASP A 74 13.10 -2.48 -0.18
N ASP A 75 13.07 -3.60 -0.89
CA ASP A 75 14.01 -3.91 -1.97
C ASP A 75 13.79 -3.06 -3.23
N HIS A 76 12.53 -2.76 -3.57
CA HIS A 76 12.19 -2.25 -4.91
C HIS A 76 11.38 -0.95 -4.94
N CYS A 77 10.65 -0.62 -3.88
CA CYS A 77 9.63 0.42 -3.95
C CYS A 77 9.98 1.67 -3.16
N ILE A 78 10.42 1.53 -1.90
CA ILE A 78 10.58 2.66 -0.97
C ILE A 78 11.51 3.73 -1.58
N HIS A 79 12.67 3.32 -2.07
CA HIS A 79 13.62 4.24 -2.71
C HIS A 79 12.98 5.02 -3.88
N GLN A 80 12.15 4.37 -4.69
CA GLN A 80 11.48 5.01 -5.84
C GLN A 80 10.35 5.97 -5.44
N TRP A 81 9.83 5.84 -4.22
CA TRP A 81 8.75 6.70 -3.73
C TRP A 81 9.26 8.02 -3.13
N TYR A 82 10.53 8.07 -2.74
CA TYR A 82 11.17 9.24 -2.13
C TYR A 82 12.14 9.98 -3.08
N LEU A 83 12.38 9.46 -4.28
CA LEU A 83 13.17 10.08 -5.35
C LEU A 83 12.27 10.80 -6.37
#